data_AF-A0A966CWG1-F1
#
_entry.id   AF-A0A966CWG1-F1
#
_cell.length_a   1.000
_cell.length_b   1.000
_cell.length_c   1.000
_cell.angle_alpha   90.00
_cell.angle_beta   90.00
_cell.angle_gamma   90.00
#
_symmetry.space_group_name_H-M   'P 1'
#
loop_
_entity.id
_entity.type
_entity.pdbx_description
1 polymer ?
#
loop_
_entity_poly.entity_id
_entity_poly.type
_entity_poly.pdbx_seq_one_letter_code
_entity_poly.pdbx_strand_id
1 'polypeptide(L)'
;ELNKRLTGKTESKQNEKEIEMYLIYCTDTKRYYVSNGVSVRYVRSTRMLENYQNKWGKLNLPKDTMLQVELDAEFGPNATKP
;
A
#
# COMPACT_ATOMS: atom_id res chain seq x y z
N GLU A 1 7.28 41.91 -13.88
CA GLU A 1 6.80 40.68 -13.23
C GLU A 1 5.28 40.73 -13.14
N LEU A 2 4.55 39.76 -13.71
CA LEU A 2 3.17 39.44 -13.27
C LEU A 2 2.69 38.10 -13.87
N ASN A 3 3.42 37.01 -13.63
CA ASN A 3 2.92 35.67 -13.90
C ASN A 3 2.37 35.04 -12.62
N LYS A 4 1.23 35.54 -12.12
CA LYS A 4 0.42 34.82 -11.13
C LYS A 4 -0.66 34.04 -11.87
N ARG A 5 -0.24 32.93 -12.48
CA ARG A 5 -1.14 31.98 -13.14
C ARG A 5 -1.90 31.20 -12.06
N LEU A 6 -3.22 31.38 -12.09
CA LEU A 6 -4.25 30.37 -11.84
C LEU A 6 -4.08 29.51 -10.59
N THR A 7 -4.53 30.01 -9.44
CA THR A 7 -5.03 29.15 -8.36
C THR A 7 -6.42 28.64 -8.75
N GLY A 8 -6.47 27.74 -9.73
CA GLY A 8 -7.65 26.93 -10.00
C GLY A 8 -7.77 25.90 -8.89
N LYS A 9 -8.45 26.26 -7.80
CA LYS A 9 -8.86 25.32 -6.76
C LYS A 9 -10.01 24.49 -7.35
N THR A 10 -9.68 23.47 -8.13
CA THR A 10 -10.64 22.46 -8.56
C THR A 10 -10.89 21.56 -7.35
N GLU A 11 -11.95 21.86 -6.58
CA GLU A 11 -12.49 20.93 -5.61
C GLU A 11 -13.19 19.80 -6.38
N SER A 12 -12.42 18.79 -6.79
CA SER A 12 -12.99 17.53 -7.26
C SER A 12 -13.56 16.79 -6.05
N LYS A 13 -14.83 17.03 -5.73
CA LYS A 13 -15.63 16.13 -4.90
C LYS A 13 -15.94 14.87 -5.69
N GLN A 14 -14.94 14.01 -5.85
CA GLN A 14 -15.18 12.61 -6.18
C GLN A 14 -15.29 11.86 -4.86
N ASN A 15 -16.50 11.42 -4.51
CA ASN A 15 -16.70 10.36 -3.53
C ASN A 15 -16.20 9.04 -4.12
N GLU A 16 -14.91 8.97 -4.46
CA GLU A 16 -14.20 7.71 -4.61
C GLU A 16 -13.99 7.23 -3.17
N LYS A 17 -14.58 6.08 -2.81
CA LYS A 17 -14.25 5.42 -1.54
C LYS A 17 -12.73 5.32 -1.51
N GLU A 18 -12.08 6.05 -0.61
CA GLU A 18 -10.62 5.94 -0.44
C GLU A 18 -10.32 4.47 -0.18
N ILE A 19 -9.59 3.86 -1.12
CA ILE A 19 -9.17 2.48 -0.96
C ILE A 19 -8.05 2.49 0.07
N GLU A 20 -8.37 2.07 1.29
CA GLU A 20 -7.41 1.99 2.36
C GLU A 20 -6.40 0.86 2.07
N MET A 21 -5.13 1.25 1.93
CA MET A 21 -4.03 0.31 1.74
C MET A 21 -3.38 -0.02 3.07
N TYR A 22 -2.91 -1.25 3.22
CA TYR A 22 -2.17 -1.69 4.41
C TYR A 22 -1.02 -2.62 4.04
N LEU A 23 -0.04 -2.72 4.94
CA LEU A 23 1.05 -3.68 4.84
C LEU A 23 0.70 -4.95 5.59
N ILE A 24 1.09 -6.10 5.03
CA ILE A 24 1.04 -7.39 5.73
C ILE A 24 2.47 -7.91 5.85
N TYR A 25 2.86 -8.29 7.06
CA TYR A 25 4.13 -8.93 7.32
C TYR A 25 3.93 -10.42 7.64
N CYS A 26 4.49 -11.30 6.80
CA CYS A 26 4.50 -12.73 7.04
C CYS A 26 5.67 -13.08 7.97
N THR A 27 5.36 -13.54 9.19
CA THR A 27 6.39 -13.74 10.24
C THR A 27 7.32 -14.91 10.00
N ASP A 28 6.84 -15.94 9.30
CA ASP A 28 7.55 -17.17 8.96
C ASP A 28 8.51 -16.97 7.78
N THR A 29 8.05 -16.32 6.71
CA THR A 29 8.86 -16.08 5.50
C THR A 29 9.64 -14.78 5.54
N LYS A 30 9.36 -13.91 6.53
CA LYS A 30 9.93 -12.55 6.68
C LYS A 30 9.64 -11.66 5.48
N ARG A 31 8.54 -11.91 4.75
CA ARG A 31 8.13 -11.17 3.56
C ARG A 31 7.13 -10.07 3.90
N TYR A 32 7.16 -9.00 3.11
CA TYR A 32 6.16 -7.94 3.15
C TYR A 32 5.29 -7.97 1.91
N TYR A 33 4.01 -7.70 2.12
CA TYR A 33 3.02 -7.53 1.10
C TYR A 33 2.28 -6.20 1.30
N VAL A 34 1.78 -5.61 0.22
CA VAL A 34 0.85 -4.48 0.27
C VAL A 34 -0.52 -4.97 -0.21
N SER A 35 -1.56 -4.65 0.55
CA SER A 35 -2.95 -4.99 0.27
C SER A 35 -3.80 -3.75 0.17
N ASN A 36 -4.86 -3.83 -0.62
CA ASN A 36 -5.91 -2.81 -0.74
C ASN A 36 -7.28 -3.34 -0.29
N GLY A 37 -7.28 -4.42 0.50
CA GLY A 37 -8.49 -5.11 0.98
C GLY A 37 -9.14 -6.06 -0.02
N VAL A 38 -8.73 -6.03 -1.29
CA VAL A 38 -9.26 -6.92 -2.35
C VAL A 38 -8.15 -7.77 -2.97
N SER A 39 -6.95 -7.22 -3.08
CA SER A 39 -5.80 -7.85 -3.71
C SER A 39 -4.55 -7.59 -2.89
N VAL A 40 -3.58 -8.49 -3.05
CA VAL A 40 -2.29 -8.42 -2.38
C VAL A 40 -1.14 -8.48 -3.39
N ARG A 41 -0.03 -7.81 -3.08
CA ARG A 41 1.18 -7.83 -3.90
C ARG A 41 2.42 -7.91 -3.04
N TYR A 42 3.37 -8.76 -3.44
CA TYR A 42 4.68 -8.84 -2.81
C TYR A 42 5.48 -7.54 -2.95
N VAL A 43 6.07 -7.08 -1.85
CA VAL A 43 6.93 -5.89 -1.82
C VAL A 43 8.36 -6.28 -2.19
N ARG A 44 8.74 -5.94 -3.43
CA ARG A 44 9.99 -6.44 -4.06
C ARG A 44 11.27 -5.73 -3.65
N SER A 45 11.19 -4.54 -3.05
CA SER A 45 12.39 -3.74 -2.74
C SER A 45 12.29 -3.00 -1.43
N THR A 46 13.45 -2.84 -0.77
CA THR A 46 13.58 -2.06 0.46
C THR A 46 13.09 -0.62 0.27
N ARG A 47 13.38 0.01 -0.87
CA ARG A 47 12.91 1.36 -1.18
C ARG A 47 11.37 1.45 -1.23
N MET A 48 10.70 0.41 -1.71
CA MET A 48 9.24 0.40 -1.75
C MET A 48 8.66 0.21 -0.34
N LEU A 49 9.22 -0.71 0.44
CA LEU A 49 8.83 -0.94 1.83
C LEU A 49 9.00 0.33 2.69
N GLU A 50 10.16 0.97 2.60
CA GLU A 50 10.48 2.19 3.34
C GLU A 50 9.54 3.35 2.96
N ASN A 51 9.11 3.43 1.70
CA ASN A 51 8.10 4.40 1.28
C ASN A 51 6.74 4.16 1.97
N TYR A 52 6.32 2.90 2.09
CA TYR A 52 5.10 2.53 2.81
C TYR A 52 5.21 2.78 4.33
N GLN A 53 6.41 2.64 4.90
CA GLN A 53 6.71 2.83 6.32
C GLN A 53 7.12 4.27 6.70
N ASN A 54 6.72 5.29 5.94
CA ASN A 54 6.88 6.72 6.30
C ASN A 54 8.28 7.34 6.09
N LYS A 55 9.16 6.80 5.22
CA LYS A 55 10.47 7.45 4.96
C LYS A 55 10.45 8.59 3.94
N TRP A 56 9.76 8.47 2.81
CA TRP A 56 9.83 9.46 1.72
C TRP A 56 8.48 10.04 1.31
N GLY A 57 7.45 9.21 1.16
CA GLY A 57 6.11 9.64 0.72
C GLY A 57 5.08 9.81 1.82
N LYS A 58 5.47 9.63 3.10
CA LYS A 58 4.59 9.70 4.28
C LYS A 58 3.28 8.91 4.19
N LEU A 59 3.26 7.81 3.42
CA LEU A 59 2.08 6.94 3.32
C LEU A 59 1.72 6.36 4.68
N ASN A 60 2.74 5.98 5.46
CA ASN A 60 2.62 5.46 6.82
C ASN A 60 1.48 4.43 6.96
N LEU A 61 1.50 3.43 6.08
CA LEU A 61 0.41 2.47 5.98
C LEU A 61 0.27 1.68 7.28
N PRO A 62 -0.96 1.39 7.74
CA PRO A 62 -1.17 0.45 8.83
C PRO A 62 -0.56 -0.90 8.48
N LYS A 63 -0.08 -1.62 9.51
CA LYS A 63 0.64 -2.88 9.37
C LYS A 63 -0.06 -3.97 10.15
N ASP A 64 -0.37 -5.07 9.46
CA ASP A 64 -0.84 -6.31 10.04
C ASP A 64 0.25 -7.41 9.96
N THR A 65 0.07 -8.49 10.71
CA THR A 65 1.04 -9.57 10.87
C THR A 65 0.33 -10.92 10.90
N MET A 66 0.74 -11.84 10.01
CA MET A 66 0.14 -13.18 9.88
C MET A 66 1.18 -14.21 9.41
N LEU A 67 0.79 -15.46 9.23
CA LEU A 67 1.60 -16.50 8.58
C LEU A 67 1.38 -16.49 7.06
N GLN A 68 2.34 -16.99 6.27
CA GLN A 68 2.18 -17.08 4.81
C GLN A 68 0.96 -17.94 4.43
N VAL A 69 0.70 -19.02 5.16
CA VAL A 69 -0.44 -19.92 4.89
C VAL A 69 -1.78 -19.23 5.10
N GLU A 70 -1.88 -18.31 6.05
CA GLU A 70 -3.09 -17.52 6.30
C GLU A 70 -3.32 -16.52 5.16
N LEU A 71 -2.25 -15.85 4.73
CA LEU A 71 -2.30 -14.95 3.58
C LEU A 71 -2.70 -15.67 2.28
N ASP A 72 -2.14 -16.85 2.04
CA ASP A 72 -2.45 -17.67 0.86
C ASP A 72 -3.91 -18.16 0.89
N ALA A 73 -4.45 -18.44 2.07
CA ALA A 73 -5.85 -18.83 2.24
C ALA A 73 -6.80 -17.66 1.97
N GLU A 74 -6.42 -16.43 2.34
CA GLU A 74 -7.23 -15.23 2.15
C GLU A 74 -7.22 -14.72 0.70
N PHE A 75 -6.05 -14.63 0.07
CA PHE A 75 -5.89 -14.01 -1.25
C PHE A 75 -5.62 -14.99 -2.40
N GLY A 76 -5.41 -16.26 -2.08
CA GLY A 76 -5.04 -17.31 -3.02
C GLY A 76 -3.54 -17.38 -3.28
N PRO A 77 -2.97 -18.59 -3.47
CA PRO A 77 -1.53 -18.83 -3.54
C PRO A 77 -0.86 -18.24 -4.80
N ASN A 78 -1.63 -17.86 -5.81
CA ASN A 78 -1.09 -17.20 -7.00
C ASN A 78 -0.89 -15.69 -6.78
N ALA A 79 -1.70 -15.06 -5.92
CA ALA A 79 -1.60 -13.63 -5.63
C ALA A 79 -0.40 -13.31 -4.72
N THR A 80 0.08 -14.31 -3.98
CA THR A 80 1.15 -14.18 -2.99
C THR A 80 2.53 -14.63 -3.50
N LYS A 81 2.62 -15.06 -4.77
CA LYS A 81 3.87 -15.41 -5.44
C LYS A 81 4.79 -14.17 -5.55
N PRO A 82 6.05 -14.24 -5.10
CA PRO A 82 7.01 -13.13 -5.17
C PRO A 82 7.28 -12.60 -6.59
#